data_AF-A0A3M4A3R1-F1
#
_entry.id   AF-A0A3M4A3R1-F1
#
_cell.length_a   1.000
_cell.length_b   1.000
_cell.length_c   1.000
_cell.angle_alpha   90.00
_cell.angle_beta   90.00
_cell.angle_gamma   90.00
#
_symmetry.space_group_name_H-M   'P 1'
#
loop_
_entity.id
_entity.type
_entity.pdbx_description
1 polymer ?
#
loop_
_entity_poly.entity_id
_entity_poly.type
_entity_poly.pdbx_seq_one_letter_code
_entity_poly.pdbx_strand_id
1 'polypeptide(L)' 'PEAPRGAATHTIDLSSIAAENIQATAEGITDPKLRAALERLASHAKDKK' A
#
# COMPACT_ATOMS: atom_id res chain seq x y z
N PRO A 1 35.86 3.99 -8.22
CA PRO A 1 34.50 4.37 -8.68
C PRO A 1 33.43 3.60 -7.90
N GLU A 2 32.79 4.28 -6.96
CA GLU A 2 31.79 3.70 -6.05
C GLU A 2 30.39 3.95 -6.64
N ALA A 3 29.66 2.88 -6.96
CA ALA A 3 28.32 2.98 -7.53
C ALA A 3 27.32 3.44 -6.45
N PRO A 4 26.44 4.42 -6.72
CA PRO A 4 25.45 4.85 -5.75
C PRO A 4 24.43 3.73 -5.56
N ARG A 5 24.40 3.16 -4.34
CA ARG A 5 23.36 2.24 -3.87
C ARG A 5 22.09 3.03 -3.55
N GLY A 6 21.54 3.70 -4.55
CA GLY A 6 20.17 4.19 -4.49
C GLY A 6 19.27 3.00 -4.76
N ALA A 7 18.91 2.24 -3.72
CA ALA A 7 17.70 1.43 -3.78
C ALA A 7 16.57 2.43 -4.00
N ALA A 8 16.21 2.65 -5.26
CA ALA A 8 14.94 3.25 -5.61
C ALA A 8 13.91 2.25 -5.08
N THR A 9 13.56 2.42 -3.81
CA THR A 9 12.32 1.90 -3.27
C THR A 9 11.28 2.60 -4.14
N HIS A 10 10.87 1.95 -5.22
CA HIS A 10 9.68 2.31 -5.95
C HIS A 10 8.53 1.97 -5.01
N THR A 11 8.41 2.73 -3.92
CA THR A 11 7.15 2.89 -3.20
C THR A 11 6.17 3.29 -4.27
N ILE A 12 5.34 2.33 -4.66
CA ILE A 12 4.19 2.57 -5.53
C ILE A 12 3.45 3.73 -4.87
N ASP A 13 3.53 4.90 -5.49
CA ASP A 13 2.73 6.05 -5.07
C ASP A 13 1.29 5.69 -5.42
N LEU A 14 0.58 5.23 -4.40
CA LEU A 14 -0.78 4.79 -4.56
C LEU A 14 -1.68 5.98 -4.20
N SER A 15 -2.42 6.45 -5.18
CA SER A 15 -3.32 7.59 -5.01
C SER A 15 -4.39 7.31 -3.95
N SER A 16 -4.86 8.36 -3.26
CA SER A 16 -5.85 8.22 -2.18
C SER A 16 -7.10 7.45 -2.62
N ILE A 17 -7.56 7.66 -3.85
CA ILE A 17 -8.70 6.94 -4.45
C ILE A 17 -8.45 5.43 -4.51
N ALA A 18 -7.24 5.00 -4.90
CA ALA A 18 -6.88 3.59 -4.95
C ALA A 18 -6.78 3.00 -3.54
N ALA A 19 -6.27 3.75 -2.55
CA ALA A 19 -6.26 3.33 -1.16
C ALA A 19 -7.68 3.12 -0.60
N GLU A 20 -8.60 4.04 -0.90
CA GLU A 20 -10.01 3.92 -0.51
C GLU A 20 -10.69 2.71 -1.13
N ASN A 21 -10.45 2.46 -2.43
CA ASN A 21 -11.01 1.30 -3.12
C ASN A 21 -10.49 -0.03 -2.55
N ILE A 22 -9.21 -0.08 -2.16
CA ILE A 22 -8.61 -1.24 -1.49
C ILE A 22 -9.25 -1.47 -0.11
N GLN A 23 -9.51 -0.41 0.67
CA GLN A 23 -10.21 -0.54 1.95
C GLN A 23 -11.64 -1.02 1.78
N ALA A 24 -12.38 -0.44 0.84
CA ALA A 24 -13.75 -0.86 0.54
C ALA A 24 -13.81 -2.33 0.10
N THR A 25 -12.82 -2.78 -0.67
CA THR A 25 -12.68 -4.19 -1.02
C THR A 25 -12.41 -5.05 0.21
N ALA A 26 -11.58 -4.58 1.15
CA ALA A 26 -11.24 -5.29 2.38
C ALA A 26 -12.43 -5.47 3.34
N GLU A 27 -13.43 -4.57 3.31
CA GLU A 27 -14.66 -4.70 4.12
C GLU A 27 -15.51 -5.92 3.73
N GLY A 28 -15.46 -6.35 2.46
CA GLY A 28 -16.17 -7.54 1.97
C GLY A 28 -15.41 -8.86 2.13
N ILE A 29 -14.16 -8.83 2.62
CA ILE A 29 -13.31 -10.02 2.70
C ILE A 29 -13.50 -10.72 4.05
N THR A 30 -13.91 -11.99 4.01
CA THR A 30 -14.11 -12.83 5.20
C THR A 30 -12.80 -13.38 5.76
N ASP A 31 -11.74 -13.44 4.95
CA ASP A 31 -10.43 -13.92 5.41
C ASP A 31 -9.68 -12.82 6.19
N PRO A 32 -9.36 -13.05 7.48
CA PRO A 32 -8.77 -12.03 8.33
C PRO A 32 -7.33 -11.67 7.93
N LYS A 33 -6.58 -12.60 7.32
CA LYS A 33 -5.20 -12.34 6.90
C LYS A 33 -5.16 -11.48 5.64
N LEU A 34 -6.04 -11.77 4.69
CA LEU A 34 -6.20 -11.02 3.46
C LEU A 34 -6.72 -9.61 3.74
N ARG A 35 -7.73 -9.48 4.59
CA ARG A 35 -8.23 -8.16 5.04
C ARG A 35 -7.11 -7.32 5.66
N ALA A 36 -6.31 -7.90 6.56
CA ALA A 36 -5.18 -7.19 7.16
C ALA A 36 -4.10 -6.78 6.15
N ALA A 37 -3.83 -7.61 5.14
CA ALA A 37 -2.87 -7.28 4.08
C ALA A 37 -3.37 -6.11 3.21
N LEU A 38 -4.67 -6.09 2.88
CA LEU A 38 -5.29 -5.00 2.13
C LEU A 38 -5.31 -3.70 2.94
N GLU A 39 -5.68 -3.74 4.22
CA GLU A 39 -5.62 -2.58 5.11
C GLU A 39 -4.18 -2.04 5.22
N ARG A 40 -3.19 -2.91 5.39
CA ARG A 40 -1.76 -2.54 5.40
C ARG A 40 -1.36 -1.81 4.12
N LEU A 41 -1.80 -2.32 2.97
CA LEU A 41 -1.51 -1.72 1.66
C LEU A 41 -2.17 -0.35 1.51
N ALA A 42 -3.42 -0.19 1.93
CA ALA A 42 -4.12 1.09 1.88
C ALA A 42 -3.60 2.12 2.90
N SER A 43 -3.21 1.71 4.10
CA SER A 43 -2.59 2.61 5.09
C SER A 43 -1.23 3.13 4.60
N HIS A 44 -0.43 2.26 3.97
CA HIS A 44 0.87 2.64 3.42
C HIS A 44 0.75 3.68 2.28
N ALA A 45 -0.38 3.70 1.58
CA ALA A 45 -0.71 4.69 0.58
C ALA A 45 -1.10 6.06 1.17
N LYS A 46 -1.69 6.08 2.38
CA LYS A 46 -2.15 7.32 3.05
C LYS A 46 -1.03 8.04 3.82
N ASP A 47 -0.04 7.30 4.29
CA ASP A 47 1.06 7.80 5.12
C ASP A 47 2.08 8.69 4.35
N LYS A 48 1.99 8.73 3.02
CA LYS A 48 2.86 9.52 2.14
C LYS A 48 2.25 10.86 1.70
N LYS A 49 1.57 11.56 2.60
CA LYS A 49 1.06 12.93 2.41
C LYS A 49 1.92 13.94 3.13
#